data_AF-A0A220SFI1-F1
#
_entry.id   AF-A0A220SFI1-F1
#
_cell.length_a   1.000
_cell.length_b   1.000
_cell.length_c   1.000
_cell.angle_alpha   90.00
_cell.angle_beta   90.00
_cell.angle_gamma   90.00
#
_symmetry.space_group_name_H-M   'P 1'
#
loop_
_entity.id
_entity.type
_entity.pdbx_description
1 polymer ?
#
loop_
_entity_poly.entity_id
_entity_poly.type
_entity_poly.pdbx_seq_one_letter_code
_entity_poly.pdbx_strand_id
1 'polypeptide(L)'
;MAKDLTERIIDFWAELPRADEDFLGSIRDWKNIQIAVEDDTIWLKGFTEEQAVSPEVQQLPDFILYELRNGLLFKKSALVPAKKIRTALLWSPIDKALRLVFPPSNQNFFGIKEKIKIQLKPSTEEQPAVALLSLISQINDMVIALPKFKLERNEWIVIEDKALFLGIPLLSLPGKTYWEKDGHLLPTGFDFEFKNLSPLLQRKYNEHLDQWLLWNEDGSYLSIVKKDLKKLSASSYRLTQKAKEWN
;
A
#
# COMPACT_ATOMS: atom_id res chain seq x y z
N MET A 1 54.77 28.58 -9.68
CA MET A 1 53.96 27.95 -10.74
C MET A 1 52.59 27.65 -10.16
N ALA A 2 51.65 28.58 -10.35
CA ALA A 2 50.26 28.35 -9.99
C ALA A 2 49.68 27.33 -10.97
N LYS A 3 49.27 26.16 -10.49
CA LYS A 3 48.38 25.29 -11.26
C LYS A 3 47.05 26.04 -11.33
N ASP A 4 46.66 26.41 -12.54
CA ASP A 4 45.35 26.94 -12.86
C ASP A 4 44.29 26.03 -12.22
N LEU A 5 43.59 26.54 -11.21
CA LEU A 5 42.49 25.86 -10.52
C LEU A 5 41.20 25.82 -11.40
N THR A 6 41.37 26.08 -12.69
CA THR A 6 40.32 26.20 -13.71
C THR A 6 40.17 24.91 -14.52
N GLU A 7 41.09 23.95 -14.35
CA GLU A 7 41.00 22.63 -14.99
C GLU A 7 40.14 21.68 -14.14
N ARG A 8 39.02 21.23 -14.73
CA ARG A 8 38.10 20.14 -14.32
C ARG A 8 36.75 20.55 -13.73
N ILE A 9 36.10 21.56 -14.31
CA ILE A 9 34.62 21.50 -14.36
C ILE A 9 34.28 20.73 -15.63
N ILE A 10 34.03 19.44 -15.49
CA ILE A 10 33.54 18.60 -16.60
C ILE A 10 32.03 18.85 -16.71
N ASP A 11 31.64 19.62 -17.71
CA ASP A 11 30.23 19.89 -17.98
C ASP A 11 29.62 18.75 -18.79
N PHE A 12 28.67 18.05 -18.19
CA PHE A 12 27.92 16.99 -18.83
C PHE A 12 26.61 17.51 -19.42
N TRP A 13 26.35 17.07 -20.65
CA TRP A 13 25.16 17.38 -21.43
C TRP A 13 24.52 16.08 -21.89
N ALA A 14 23.21 16.03 -22.05
CA ALA A 14 22.54 14.87 -22.59
C ALA A 14 21.46 15.26 -23.58
N GLU A 15 21.17 14.33 -24.49
CA GLU A 15 19.99 14.38 -25.35
C GLU A 15 19.08 13.18 -25.09
N LEU A 16 17.78 13.42 -25.17
CA LEU A 16 16.70 12.44 -25.03
C LEU A 16 15.61 12.75 -26.08
N PRO A 17 14.99 11.76 -26.72
CA PRO A 17 13.81 11.99 -27.55
C PRO A 17 12.65 12.59 -26.75
N ARG A 18 11.88 13.48 -27.37
CA ARG A 18 10.73 14.10 -26.70
C ARG A 18 9.62 13.11 -26.34
N ALA A 19 9.50 12.01 -27.09
CA ALA A 19 8.56 10.93 -26.79
C ALA A 19 8.81 10.29 -25.41
N ASP A 20 10.03 10.42 -24.88
CA ASP A 20 10.46 9.81 -23.63
C ASP A 20 10.48 10.81 -22.46
N GLU A 21 9.84 11.98 -22.61
CA GLU A 21 9.76 13.01 -21.57
C GLU A 21 9.24 12.48 -20.22
N ASP A 22 8.30 11.53 -20.26
CA ASP A 22 7.71 10.93 -19.07
C ASP A 22 8.74 10.20 -18.18
N PHE A 23 9.82 9.69 -18.77
CA PHE A 23 10.89 9.01 -18.03
C PHE A 23 11.76 9.97 -17.21
N LEU A 24 11.76 11.27 -17.55
CA LEU A 24 12.49 12.29 -16.81
C LEU A 24 11.92 12.53 -15.40
N GLY A 25 10.77 11.94 -15.07
CA GLY A 25 10.20 11.94 -13.73
C GLY A 25 11.17 11.43 -12.66
N SER A 26 12.08 10.51 -13.00
CA SER A 26 13.06 9.94 -12.06
C SER A 26 14.15 10.95 -11.62
N ILE A 27 14.50 11.91 -12.48
CA ILE A 27 15.56 12.89 -12.24
C ILE A 27 15.04 14.31 -11.96
N ARG A 28 13.71 14.47 -11.91
CA ARG A 28 13.04 15.78 -11.75
C ARG A 28 13.47 16.54 -10.49
N ASP A 29 13.83 15.84 -9.42
CA ASP A 29 14.17 16.47 -8.15
C ASP A 29 15.59 17.07 -8.12
N TRP A 30 16.39 16.87 -9.17
CA TRP A 30 17.77 17.34 -9.25
C TRP A 30 17.84 18.83 -9.60
N LYS A 31 18.08 19.66 -8.59
CA LYS A 31 18.06 21.13 -8.69
C LYS A 31 19.14 21.73 -9.59
N ASN A 32 20.20 20.99 -9.85
CA ASN A 32 21.31 21.41 -10.70
C ASN A 32 21.05 21.19 -12.20
N ILE A 33 20.05 20.37 -12.56
CA ILE A 33 19.74 20.10 -13.97
C ILE A 33 18.92 21.22 -14.59
N GLN A 34 19.33 21.61 -15.78
CA GLN A 34 18.56 22.45 -16.68
C GLN A 34 18.12 21.65 -17.90
N ILE A 35 16.92 21.95 -18.39
CA ILE A 35 16.27 21.34 -19.55
C ILE A 35 15.96 22.41 -20.59
N ALA A 36 16.18 22.07 -21.86
CA ALA A 36 15.75 22.83 -23.02
C ALA A 36 15.07 21.88 -24.00
N VAL A 37 13.95 22.29 -24.58
CA VAL A 37 13.21 21.50 -25.57
C VAL A 37 13.37 22.15 -26.93
N GLU A 38 13.75 21.35 -27.92
CA GLU A 38 13.93 21.79 -29.31
C GLU A 38 13.35 20.73 -30.25
N ASP A 39 12.30 21.09 -30.97
CA ASP A 39 11.55 20.19 -31.87
C ASP A 39 11.16 18.86 -31.16
N ASP A 40 11.80 17.76 -31.57
CA ASP A 40 11.60 16.40 -31.07
C ASP A 40 12.72 15.93 -30.12
N THR A 41 13.61 16.82 -29.69
CA THR A 41 14.74 16.52 -28.81
C THR A 41 14.70 17.35 -27.52
N ILE A 42 14.92 16.67 -26.41
CA ILE A 42 15.11 17.26 -25.09
C ILE A 42 16.60 17.28 -24.80
N TRP A 43 17.10 18.46 -24.46
CA TRP A 43 18.47 18.71 -24.02
C TRP A 43 18.51 18.89 -22.52
N LEU A 44 19.46 18.23 -21.88
CA LEU A 44 19.72 18.33 -20.44
C LEU A 44 21.16 18.74 -20.21
N LYS A 45 21.43 19.56 -19.19
CA LYS A 45 22.80 19.90 -18.79
C LYS A 45 22.91 20.12 -17.29
N GLY A 46 24.14 20.10 -16.81
CA GLY A 46 24.48 20.41 -15.42
C GLY A 46 24.57 19.19 -14.52
N PHE A 47 24.69 17.98 -15.09
CA PHE A 47 24.92 16.76 -14.30
C PHE A 47 26.26 16.81 -13.57
N THR A 48 26.30 16.26 -12.36
CA THR A 48 27.56 15.95 -11.67
C THR A 48 28.16 14.65 -12.19
N GLU A 49 29.44 14.39 -11.91
CA GLU A 49 30.09 13.11 -12.26
C GLU A 49 29.36 11.91 -11.65
N GLU A 50 28.84 12.05 -10.43
CA GLU A 50 28.05 11.02 -9.74
C GLU A 50 26.70 10.77 -10.42
N GLN A 51 25.99 11.84 -10.79
CA GLN A 51 24.71 11.75 -11.50
C GLN A 51 24.87 11.15 -12.91
N ALA A 52 25.97 11.46 -13.60
CA ALA A 52 26.30 10.94 -14.93
C ALA A 52 26.51 9.42 -14.99
N VAL A 53 26.70 8.75 -13.85
CA VAL A 53 26.81 7.28 -13.74
C VAL A 53 25.67 6.64 -12.95
N SER A 54 24.71 7.44 -12.49
CA SER A 54 23.61 6.98 -11.64
C SER A 54 22.67 5.99 -12.35
N PRO A 55 22.06 5.03 -11.62
CA PRO A 55 21.06 4.12 -12.18
C PRO A 55 19.88 4.85 -12.83
N GLU A 56 19.45 5.98 -12.27
CA GLU A 56 18.32 6.79 -12.73
C GLU A 56 18.55 7.30 -14.16
N VAL A 57 19.79 7.68 -14.49
CA VAL A 57 20.18 8.10 -15.84
C VAL A 57 20.35 6.90 -16.78
N GLN A 58 20.90 5.79 -16.29
CA GLN A 58 21.10 4.58 -17.11
C GLN A 58 19.80 3.89 -17.53
N GLN A 59 18.71 4.13 -16.80
CA GLN A 59 17.38 3.57 -17.09
C GLN A 59 16.58 4.41 -18.11
N LEU A 60 17.06 5.61 -18.47
CA LEU A 60 16.38 6.45 -19.46
C LEU A 60 16.56 5.87 -20.88
N PRO A 61 15.47 5.64 -21.62
CA PRO A 61 15.53 5.10 -22.98
C PRO A 61 16.19 6.11 -23.92
N ASP A 62 16.99 5.63 -24.89
CA ASP A 62 17.64 6.47 -25.92
C ASP A 62 18.40 7.70 -25.40
N PHE A 63 18.82 7.65 -24.12
CA PHE A 63 19.56 8.71 -23.46
C PHE A 63 21.02 8.68 -23.88
N ILE A 64 21.51 9.80 -24.42
CA ILE A 64 22.90 9.94 -24.84
C ILE A 64 23.58 11.02 -24.01
N LEU A 65 24.59 10.60 -23.23
CA LEU A 65 25.41 11.51 -22.44
C LEU A 65 26.66 11.96 -23.22
N TYR A 66 26.92 13.25 -23.11
CA TYR A 66 28.06 13.95 -23.69
C TYR A 66 28.89 14.64 -22.63
N GLU A 67 30.19 14.73 -22.91
CA GLU A 67 31.13 15.60 -22.22
C GLU A 67 31.38 16.84 -23.09
N LEU A 68 31.23 18.02 -22.50
CA LEU A 68 31.53 19.27 -23.15
C LEU A 68 33.03 19.57 -23.05
N ARG A 69 33.70 19.66 -24.20
CA ARG A 69 35.11 20.07 -24.30
C ARG A 69 35.26 21.10 -25.41
N ASN A 70 35.75 22.30 -25.08
CA ASN A 70 36.00 23.40 -26.04
C ASN A 70 34.80 23.73 -26.96
N GLY A 71 33.56 23.70 -26.44
CA GLY A 71 32.35 24.00 -27.22
C GLY A 71 31.84 22.85 -28.12
N LEU A 72 32.47 21.68 -28.04
CA LEU A 72 32.10 20.47 -28.77
C LEU A 72 31.64 19.38 -27.79
N LEU A 73 30.65 18.60 -28.22
CA LEU A 73 30.06 17.49 -27.45
C LEU A 73 30.71 16.18 -27.87
N PHE A 74 31.37 15.52 -26.92
CA PHE A 74 31.99 14.20 -27.10
C PHE A 74 31.11 13.17 -26.41
N LYS A 75 30.73 12.09 -27.10
CA LYS A 75 30.04 10.98 -26.42
C LYS A 75 30.95 10.43 -25.32
N LYS A 76 30.38 9.94 -24.22
CA LYS A 76 31.13 9.28 -23.14
C LYS A 76 32.13 8.27 -23.74
N SER A 77 33.41 8.40 -23.38
CA SER A 77 34.53 7.58 -23.88
C SER A 77 34.90 7.72 -25.37
N ALA A 78 34.30 8.64 -26.13
CA ALA A 78 34.67 8.89 -27.53
C ALA A 78 35.80 9.93 -27.66
N LEU A 79 36.74 9.68 -28.57
CA LEU A 79 37.86 10.58 -28.87
C LEU A 79 37.54 11.64 -29.93
N VAL A 80 36.41 11.49 -30.63
CA VAL A 80 35.97 12.38 -31.71
C VAL A 80 34.71 13.16 -31.30
N PRO A 81 34.59 14.43 -31.71
CA PRO A 81 33.40 15.22 -31.42
C PRO A 81 32.20 14.68 -32.20
N ALA A 82 31.07 14.52 -31.52
CA ALA A 82 29.83 14.04 -32.14
C ALA A 82 29.00 15.21 -32.69
N LYS A 83 28.88 16.30 -31.91
CA LYS A 83 28.03 17.46 -32.25
C LYS A 83 28.67 18.75 -31.73
N LYS A 84 28.31 19.88 -32.33
CA LYS A 84 28.61 21.23 -31.80
C LYS A 84 27.42 21.72 -30.98
N ILE A 85 27.67 22.48 -29.91
CA ILE A 85 26.58 23.08 -29.13
C ILE A 85 25.73 23.99 -30.01
N ARG A 86 24.41 23.84 -29.94
CA ARG A 86 23.45 24.79 -30.50
C ARG A 86 23.31 26.00 -29.59
N THR A 87 23.42 27.20 -30.15
CA THR A 87 23.52 28.45 -29.38
C THR A 87 22.15 29.04 -28.99
N ALA A 88 21.04 28.48 -29.48
CA ALA A 88 19.69 29.05 -29.34
C ALA A 88 18.74 28.25 -28.41
N LEU A 89 19.28 27.46 -27.48
CA LEU A 89 18.46 26.67 -26.54
C LEU A 89 17.97 27.51 -25.36
N LEU A 90 16.66 27.50 -25.11
CA LEU A 90 16.03 28.13 -23.94
C LEU A 90 16.09 27.18 -22.74
N TRP A 91 17.02 27.46 -21.83
CA TRP A 91 17.23 26.65 -20.63
C TRP A 91 16.26 27.03 -19.52
N SER A 92 15.64 26.03 -18.92
CA SER A 92 14.81 26.15 -17.73
C SER A 92 15.22 25.11 -16.68
N PRO A 93 15.07 25.38 -15.38
CA PRO A 93 15.23 24.34 -14.36
C PRO A 93 14.27 23.16 -14.59
N ILE A 94 14.75 21.92 -14.41
CA ILE A 94 13.95 20.71 -14.71
C ILE A 94 12.64 20.65 -13.90
N ASP A 95 12.66 21.12 -12.64
CA ASP A 95 11.49 21.15 -11.77
C ASP A 95 10.41 22.16 -12.23
N LYS A 96 10.82 23.19 -12.97
CA LYS A 96 9.89 24.17 -13.56
C LYS A 96 9.34 23.73 -14.91
N ALA A 97 10.10 22.95 -15.67
CA ALA A 97 9.64 22.39 -16.94
C ALA A 97 8.67 21.23 -16.72
N LEU A 98 8.99 20.32 -15.80
CA LEU A 98 8.18 19.13 -15.49
C LEU A 98 7.23 19.38 -14.31
N ARG A 99 6.39 20.43 -14.41
CA ARG A 99 5.44 20.76 -13.34
C ARG A 99 4.37 19.69 -13.21
N LEU A 100 4.18 19.18 -12.00
CA LEU A 100 2.99 18.40 -11.65
C LEU A 100 1.77 19.31 -11.63
N VAL A 101 0.80 19.01 -12.49
CA VAL A 101 -0.54 19.58 -12.38
C VAL A 101 -1.30 18.73 -11.39
N PHE A 102 -1.50 19.26 -10.18
CA PHE A 102 -2.44 18.65 -9.25
C PHE A 102 -3.87 18.87 -9.77
N PRO A 103 -4.78 17.90 -9.61
CA PRO A 103 -6.18 18.13 -9.90
C PRO A 103 -6.68 19.33 -9.08
N PRO A 104 -7.62 20.13 -9.61
CA PRO A 104 -8.15 21.28 -8.91
C PRO A 104 -8.72 20.83 -7.56
N SER A 105 -8.29 21.49 -6.49
CA SER A 105 -8.81 21.23 -5.15
C SER A 105 -10.33 21.47 -5.14
N ASN A 106 -11.09 20.56 -4.52
CA ASN A 106 -12.53 20.71 -4.35
C ASN A 106 -12.83 21.78 -3.29
N GLN A 107 -12.64 23.05 -3.64
CA GLN A 107 -12.87 24.21 -2.77
C GLN A 107 -14.35 24.36 -2.37
N ASN A 108 -15.25 23.75 -3.13
CA ASN A 108 -16.69 23.84 -2.93
C ASN A 108 -17.26 22.73 -2.04
N PHE A 109 -16.40 21.87 -1.47
CA PHE A 109 -16.79 20.78 -0.57
C PHE A 109 -17.89 19.86 -1.15
N PHE A 110 -17.94 19.68 -2.48
CA PHE A 110 -18.89 18.76 -3.08
C PHE A 110 -18.61 17.33 -2.59
N GLY A 111 -19.65 16.55 -2.29
CA GLY A 111 -19.50 15.14 -1.90
C GLY A 111 -18.97 14.88 -0.47
N ILE A 112 -18.74 15.90 0.38
CA ILE A 112 -18.26 15.67 1.77
C ILE A 112 -19.21 14.83 2.65
N LYS A 113 -20.48 14.74 2.26
CA LYS A 113 -21.49 13.93 2.94
C LYS A 113 -21.55 12.50 2.41
N GLU A 114 -20.84 12.20 1.32
CA GLU A 114 -20.79 10.86 0.76
C GLU A 114 -20.11 9.93 1.77
N LYS A 115 -20.84 8.88 2.13
CA LYS A 115 -20.32 7.83 2.99
C LYS A 115 -19.75 6.75 2.10
N ILE A 116 -18.46 6.48 2.25
CA ILE A 116 -17.84 5.31 1.62
C ILE A 116 -18.52 4.08 2.21
N LYS A 117 -19.15 3.28 1.35
CA LYS A 117 -19.64 1.95 1.72
C LYS A 117 -18.44 1.01 1.75
N ILE A 118 -18.23 0.34 2.87
CA ILE A 118 -17.19 -0.66 2.99
C ILE A 118 -17.64 -1.90 2.22
N GLN A 119 -16.78 -2.41 1.35
CA GLN A 119 -17.03 -3.62 0.58
C GLN A 119 -15.89 -4.60 0.83
N LEU A 120 -16.24 -5.87 0.99
CA LEU A 120 -15.30 -6.98 1.01
C LEU A 120 -15.26 -7.61 -0.38
N LYS A 121 -14.07 -7.97 -0.84
CA LYS A 121 -13.85 -8.67 -2.11
C LYS A 121 -13.17 -10.02 -1.84
N PRO A 122 -13.43 -11.02 -2.69
CA PRO A 122 -12.68 -12.27 -2.64
C PRO A 122 -11.17 -12.00 -2.72
N SER A 123 -10.42 -12.57 -1.80
CA SER A 123 -8.96 -12.47 -1.73
C SER A 123 -8.31 -13.67 -2.41
N THR A 124 -7.21 -13.43 -3.10
CA THR A 124 -6.33 -14.46 -3.66
C THR A 124 -5.28 -14.94 -2.65
N GLU A 125 -5.12 -14.23 -1.53
CA GLU A 125 -4.16 -14.56 -0.49
C GLU A 125 -4.80 -15.50 0.54
N GLU A 126 -4.14 -16.62 0.82
CA GLU A 126 -4.56 -17.53 1.88
C GLU A 126 -4.20 -16.96 3.25
N GLN A 127 -5.19 -16.93 4.15
CA GLN A 127 -5.04 -16.42 5.51
C GLN A 127 -5.51 -17.47 6.52
N PRO A 128 -4.79 -17.66 7.65
CA PRO A 128 -5.17 -18.65 8.65
C PRO A 128 -6.48 -18.25 9.33
N ALA A 129 -7.44 -19.17 9.40
CA ALA A 129 -8.67 -18.98 10.14
C ALA A 129 -8.39 -19.03 11.66
N VAL A 130 -8.89 -18.03 12.39
CA VAL A 130 -8.71 -17.90 13.85
C VAL A 130 -10.02 -17.86 14.62
N ALA A 131 -11.13 -17.68 13.92
CA ALA A 131 -12.46 -17.66 14.51
C ALA A 131 -13.48 -18.44 13.68
N LEU A 132 -14.53 -18.94 14.34
CA LEU A 132 -15.58 -19.76 13.75
C LEU A 132 -16.94 -19.30 14.29
N LEU A 133 -17.84 -18.95 13.39
CA LEU A 133 -19.24 -18.63 13.69
C LEU A 133 -20.13 -19.80 13.28
N SER A 134 -20.75 -20.43 14.27
CA SER A 134 -21.55 -21.65 14.08
C SER A 134 -22.95 -21.47 14.64
N LEU A 135 -23.94 -22.08 14.00
CA LEU A 135 -25.31 -22.09 14.50
C LEU A 135 -25.42 -23.01 15.72
N ILE A 136 -25.95 -22.53 16.83
CA ILE A 136 -26.01 -23.27 18.09
C ILE A 136 -26.77 -24.60 17.93
N SER A 137 -27.88 -24.59 17.19
CA SER A 137 -28.71 -25.79 16.96
C SER A 137 -27.98 -26.93 16.24
N GLN A 138 -26.89 -26.63 15.52
CA GLN A 138 -26.11 -27.63 14.77
C GLN A 138 -24.94 -28.19 15.56
N ILE A 139 -24.47 -27.49 16.59
CA ILE A 139 -23.19 -27.81 17.25
C ILE A 139 -23.34 -28.29 18.70
N ASN A 140 -24.55 -28.25 19.28
CA ASN A 140 -24.79 -28.48 20.71
C ASN A 140 -24.18 -29.79 21.20
N ASP A 141 -24.51 -30.91 20.54
CA ASP A 141 -24.02 -32.24 20.91
C ASP A 141 -22.52 -32.39 20.58
N MET A 142 -22.07 -31.79 19.49
CA MET A 142 -20.67 -31.85 19.05
C MET A 142 -19.73 -31.15 20.05
N VAL A 143 -20.10 -29.96 20.53
CA VAL A 143 -19.30 -29.18 21.49
C VAL A 143 -19.13 -29.94 22.80
N ILE A 144 -20.19 -30.61 23.26
CA ILE A 144 -20.17 -31.40 24.50
C ILE A 144 -19.30 -32.65 24.36
N ALA A 145 -19.22 -33.24 23.17
CA ALA A 145 -18.40 -34.41 22.89
C ALA A 145 -16.90 -34.09 22.71
N LEU A 146 -16.53 -32.82 22.60
CA LEU A 146 -15.14 -32.43 22.40
C LEU A 146 -14.28 -32.65 23.67
N PRO A 147 -13.02 -33.11 23.52
CA PRO A 147 -12.10 -33.20 24.63
C PRO A 147 -11.85 -31.86 25.32
N LYS A 148 -11.77 -31.88 26.65
CA LYS A 148 -11.56 -30.70 27.49
C LYS A 148 -10.38 -29.83 27.05
N PHE A 149 -9.26 -30.44 26.66
CA PHE A 149 -8.05 -29.70 26.23
C PHE A 149 -8.27 -28.87 24.95
N LYS A 150 -9.22 -29.23 24.08
CA LYS A 150 -9.58 -28.44 22.90
C LYS A 150 -10.43 -27.24 23.28
N LEU A 151 -11.36 -27.44 24.22
CA LEU A 151 -12.26 -26.38 24.71
C LEU A 151 -11.48 -25.28 25.44
N GLU A 152 -10.58 -25.65 26.34
CA GLU A 152 -9.85 -24.69 27.19
C GLU A 152 -8.90 -23.74 26.43
N ARG A 153 -8.55 -24.07 25.18
CA ARG A 153 -7.74 -23.23 24.29
C ARG A 153 -8.55 -22.20 23.52
N ASN A 154 -9.87 -22.26 23.61
CA ASN A 154 -10.78 -21.41 22.87
C ASN A 154 -11.59 -20.51 23.81
N GLU A 155 -11.85 -19.30 23.34
CA GLU A 155 -12.80 -18.38 23.93
C GLU A 155 -14.06 -18.33 23.07
N TRP A 156 -15.17 -17.95 23.65
CA TRP A 156 -16.43 -17.93 22.92
C TRP A 156 -17.42 -16.91 23.46
N ILE A 157 -18.38 -16.56 22.61
CA ILE A 157 -19.51 -15.72 22.94
C ILE A 157 -20.73 -16.15 22.11
N VAL A 158 -21.93 -15.91 22.65
CA VAL A 158 -23.19 -16.13 21.93
C VAL A 158 -23.64 -14.82 21.30
N ILE A 159 -23.95 -14.86 20.01
CA ILE A 159 -24.49 -13.76 19.22
C ILE A 159 -25.83 -14.25 18.67
N GLU A 160 -26.92 -13.82 19.27
CA GLU A 160 -28.29 -14.28 18.93
C GLU A 160 -28.42 -15.82 19.00
N ASP A 161 -28.54 -16.48 17.85
CA ASP A 161 -28.63 -17.94 17.68
C ASP A 161 -27.31 -18.62 17.27
N LYS A 162 -26.23 -17.85 17.16
CA LYS A 162 -24.90 -18.31 16.78
C LYS A 162 -23.94 -18.25 17.95
N ALA A 163 -22.95 -19.13 17.91
CA ALA A 163 -21.80 -19.09 18.79
C ALA A 163 -20.56 -18.72 17.97
N LEU A 164 -19.86 -17.67 18.40
CA LEU A 164 -18.57 -17.29 17.87
C LEU A 164 -17.49 -17.90 18.78
N PHE A 165 -16.61 -18.70 18.19
CA PHE A 165 -15.44 -19.27 18.84
C PHE A 165 -14.18 -18.60 18.31
N LEU A 166 -13.24 -18.27 19.20
CA LEU A 166 -11.93 -17.74 18.86
C LEU A 166 -10.85 -18.60 19.50
N GLY A 167 -9.87 -19.03 18.71
CA GLY A 167 -8.73 -19.78 19.23
C GLY A 167 -8.00 -20.59 18.17
N ILE A 168 -6.77 -20.97 18.51
CA ILE A 168 -5.89 -21.77 17.67
C ILE A 168 -5.42 -22.97 18.52
N PRO A 169 -5.75 -24.22 18.17
CA PRO A 169 -6.47 -24.64 16.97
C PRO A 169 -7.97 -24.36 17.03
N LEU A 170 -8.54 -24.07 15.86
CA LEU A 170 -9.98 -23.87 15.68
C LEU A 170 -10.75 -25.17 15.93
N LEU A 171 -11.97 -25.07 16.43
CA LEU A 171 -12.84 -26.21 16.66
C LEU A 171 -13.34 -26.79 15.32
N SER A 172 -13.33 -28.11 15.18
CA SER A 172 -13.83 -28.81 13.99
C SER A 172 -15.36 -28.90 14.00
N LEU A 173 -16.02 -27.75 13.93
CA LEU A 173 -17.48 -27.62 13.95
C LEU A 173 -17.98 -26.99 12.62
N PRO A 174 -19.21 -27.29 12.18
CA PRO A 174 -19.78 -26.65 11.00
C PRO A 174 -20.02 -25.16 11.24
N GLY A 175 -19.64 -24.30 10.31
CA GLY A 175 -19.82 -22.85 10.43
C GLY A 175 -19.04 -22.04 9.41
N LYS A 176 -19.14 -20.71 9.53
CA LYS A 176 -18.34 -19.77 8.74
C LYS A 176 -17.05 -19.44 9.50
N THR A 177 -15.91 -19.54 8.83
CA THR A 177 -14.62 -19.21 9.42
C THR A 177 -14.23 -17.77 9.14
N TYR A 178 -13.43 -17.21 10.04
CA TYR A 178 -12.95 -15.84 9.98
C TYR A 178 -11.46 -15.79 10.25
N TRP A 179 -10.76 -14.88 9.58
CA TRP A 179 -9.35 -14.56 9.79
C TRP A 179 -9.22 -13.16 10.40
N GLU A 180 -8.08 -12.88 11.02
CA GLU A 180 -7.84 -11.64 11.75
C GLU A 180 -6.92 -10.69 10.99
N LYS A 181 -7.30 -9.41 10.99
CA LYS A 181 -6.50 -8.32 10.43
C LYS A 181 -6.73 -7.06 11.25
N ASP A 182 -5.71 -6.54 11.92
CA ASP A 182 -5.74 -5.28 12.68
C ASP A 182 -6.94 -5.15 13.67
N GLY A 183 -7.37 -6.24 14.32
CA GLY A 183 -8.55 -6.21 15.20
C GLY A 183 -9.91 -6.40 14.49
N HIS A 184 -9.89 -6.67 13.19
CA HIS A 184 -11.06 -7.08 12.41
C HIS A 184 -11.11 -8.60 12.26
N LEU A 185 -12.30 -9.17 12.34
CA LEU A 185 -12.58 -10.56 11.97
C LEU A 185 -13.30 -10.56 10.62
N LEU A 186 -12.58 -10.98 9.59
CA LEU A 186 -13.04 -11.00 8.20
C LEU A 186 -13.41 -12.42 7.79
N PRO A 187 -14.49 -12.64 7.02
CA PRO A 187 -14.80 -13.96 6.48
C PRO A 187 -13.60 -14.54 5.71
N THR A 188 -13.27 -15.82 5.94
CA THR A 188 -12.16 -16.47 5.22
C THR A 188 -12.40 -16.43 3.71
N GLY A 189 -11.35 -16.09 2.95
CA GLY A 189 -11.44 -15.90 1.49
C GLY A 189 -11.86 -14.50 1.06
N PHE A 190 -12.08 -13.56 1.99
CA PHE A 190 -12.39 -12.16 1.70
C PHE A 190 -11.39 -11.20 2.35
N ASP A 191 -11.13 -10.06 1.71
CA ASP A 191 -10.40 -8.92 2.29
C ASP A 191 -11.16 -7.62 1.95
N PHE A 192 -10.80 -6.51 2.59
CA PHE A 192 -11.27 -5.19 2.20
C PHE A 192 -10.88 -4.88 0.76
N GLU A 193 -11.79 -4.24 0.01
CA GLU A 193 -11.55 -3.80 -1.37
C GLU A 193 -10.23 -3.01 -1.52
N PHE A 194 -9.94 -2.16 -0.53
CA PHE A 194 -8.68 -1.41 -0.46
C PHE A 194 -7.90 -1.84 0.79
N LYS A 195 -6.68 -2.33 0.58
CA LYS A 195 -5.82 -2.89 1.66
C LYS A 195 -5.56 -1.89 2.80
N ASN A 196 -5.52 -0.59 2.50
CA ASN A 196 -5.29 0.48 3.47
C ASN A 196 -6.52 0.87 4.29
N LEU A 197 -7.71 0.31 4.02
CA LEU A 197 -8.91 0.61 4.81
C LEU A 197 -8.85 0.04 6.22
N SER A 198 -8.25 -1.15 6.41
CA SER A 198 -8.16 -1.82 7.71
C SER A 198 -7.70 -0.89 8.85
N PRO A 199 -6.51 -0.26 8.79
CA PRO A 199 -6.06 0.65 9.85
C PRO A 199 -6.94 1.90 10.00
N LEU A 200 -7.60 2.38 8.94
CA LEU A 200 -8.50 3.53 9.00
C LEU A 200 -9.81 3.17 9.71
N LEU A 201 -10.35 1.99 9.44
CA LEU A 201 -11.58 1.48 10.06
C LEU A 201 -11.34 1.11 11.51
N GLN A 202 -10.18 0.55 11.84
CA GLN A 202 -9.76 0.31 13.21
C GLN A 202 -9.75 1.61 14.01
N ARG A 203 -9.08 2.66 13.53
CA ARG A 203 -9.05 3.96 14.22
C ARG A 203 -10.43 4.59 14.38
N LYS A 204 -11.29 4.42 13.37
CA LYS A 204 -12.63 5.01 13.36
C LYS A 204 -13.62 4.31 14.30
N TYR A 205 -13.56 2.98 14.37
CA TYR A 205 -14.59 2.18 15.05
C TYR A 205 -14.09 1.46 16.32
N ASN A 206 -12.77 1.33 16.51
CA ASN A 206 -12.16 0.58 17.60
C ASN A 206 -10.82 1.21 17.99
N GLU A 207 -10.82 2.50 18.32
CA GLU A 207 -9.62 3.30 18.62
C GLU A 207 -8.77 2.68 19.74
N HIS A 208 -9.42 2.08 20.75
CA HIS A 208 -8.77 1.51 21.93
C HIS A 208 -8.40 0.03 21.79
N LEU A 209 -8.71 -0.62 20.66
CA LEU A 209 -8.43 -2.04 20.40
C LEU A 209 -9.02 -3.02 21.43
N ASP A 210 -10.05 -2.59 22.16
CA ASP A 210 -10.73 -3.36 23.20
C ASP A 210 -11.88 -4.20 22.64
N GLN A 211 -12.16 -4.07 21.34
CA GLN A 211 -13.23 -4.78 20.64
C GLN A 211 -12.68 -5.63 19.48
N TRP A 212 -13.47 -6.62 19.07
CA TRP A 212 -13.36 -7.28 17.76
C TRP A 212 -14.44 -6.72 16.85
N LEU A 213 -14.06 -6.38 15.62
CA LEU A 213 -15.00 -5.93 14.59
C LEU A 213 -15.29 -7.12 13.66
N LEU A 214 -16.42 -7.79 13.87
CA LEU A 214 -16.87 -8.93 13.07
C LEU A 214 -17.59 -8.44 11.83
N TRP A 215 -17.00 -8.67 10.65
CA TRP A 215 -17.57 -8.22 9.38
C TRP A 215 -18.39 -9.29 8.68
N ASN A 216 -19.47 -8.87 8.04
CA ASN A 216 -20.23 -9.69 7.11
C ASN A 216 -19.78 -9.42 5.67
N GLU A 217 -20.09 -10.36 4.77
CA GLU A 217 -19.78 -10.26 3.34
C GLU A 217 -20.43 -9.03 2.66
N ASP A 218 -21.53 -8.51 3.23
CA ASP A 218 -22.23 -7.31 2.74
C ASP A 218 -21.57 -5.98 3.19
N GLY A 219 -20.49 -6.05 3.97
CA GLY A 219 -19.79 -4.89 4.52
C GLY A 219 -20.42 -4.29 5.77
N SER A 220 -21.46 -4.93 6.34
CA SER A 220 -21.91 -4.62 7.70
C SER A 220 -20.94 -5.18 8.73
N TYR A 221 -20.93 -4.59 9.93
CA TYR A 221 -20.09 -5.06 11.02
C TYR A 221 -20.84 -5.11 12.35
N LEU A 222 -20.40 -6.01 13.23
CA LEU A 222 -20.80 -6.12 14.62
C LEU A 222 -19.57 -5.90 15.50
N SER A 223 -19.71 -5.04 16.52
CA SER A 223 -18.65 -4.89 17.53
C SER A 223 -18.86 -5.84 18.70
N ILE A 224 -17.79 -6.52 19.10
CA ILE A 224 -17.77 -7.48 20.20
C ILE A 224 -16.69 -7.04 21.19
N VAL A 225 -17.08 -6.69 22.41
CA VAL A 225 -16.11 -6.31 23.44
C VAL A 225 -15.29 -7.54 23.85
N LYS A 226 -13.97 -7.43 23.83
CA LYS A 226 -13.07 -8.56 24.14
C LYS A 226 -13.28 -9.11 25.56
N LYS A 227 -13.71 -8.27 26.50
CA LYS A 227 -14.00 -8.65 27.88
C LYS A 227 -15.24 -9.53 28.04
N ASP A 228 -16.15 -9.53 27.06
CA ASP A 228 -17.38 -10.33 27.10
C ASP A 228 -17.16 -11.78 26.64
N LEU A 229 -15.98 -12.06 26.04
CA LEU A 229 -15.55 -13.40 25.69
C LEU A 229 -15.35 -14.24 26.95
N LYS A 230 -15.96 -15.42 26.95
CA LYS A 230 -15.83 -16.39 28.04
C LYS A 230 -14.88 -17.48 27.62
N LYS A 231 -14.11 -18.03 28.57
CA LYS A 231 -13.39 -19.28 28.32
C LYS A 231 -14.38 -20.42 28.04
N LEU A 232 -14.10 -21.19 26.99
CA LEU A 232 -14.96 -22.29 26.61
C LEU A 232 -14.73 -23.50 27.52
N SER A 233 -15.81 -23.99 28.12
CA SER A 233 -15.87 -25.24 28.85
C SER A 233 -17.25 -25.87 28.63
N ALA A 234 -17.35 -27.18 28.78
CA ALA A 234 -18.65 -27.86 28.68
C ALA A 234 -19.68 -27.28 29.67
N SER A 235 -19.24 -26.88 30.86
CA SER A 235 -20.08 -26.25 31.88
C SER A 235 -20.53 -24.84 31.47
N SER A 236 -19.61 -23.99 31.02
CA SER A 236 -19.95 -22.61 30.58
C SER A 236 -20.90 -22.62 29.39
N TYR A 237 -20.73 -23.59 28.48
CA TYR A 237 -21.62 -23.80 27.35
C TYR A 237 -23.03 -24.21 27.79
N ARG A 238 -23.17 -25.26 28.60
CA ARG A 238 -24.48 -25.75 29.10
C ARG A 238 -25.24 -24.71 29.91
N LEU A 239 -24.56 -23.96 30.78
CA LEU A 239 -25.19 -22.90 31.58
C LEU A 239 -25.76 -21.79 30.70
N THR A 240 -25.04 -21.42 29.63
CA THR A 240 -25.48 -20.37 28.71
C THR A 240 -26.66 -20.82 27.85
N GLN A 241 -26.71 -22.10 27.45
CA GLN A 241 -27.89 -22.67 26.76
C GLN A 241 -29.14 -22.64 27.63
N LYS A 242 -29.03 -23.12 28.88
CA LYS A 242 -30.15 -23.10 29.83
C LYS A 242 -30.68 -21.69 30.10
N ALA A 243 -29.79 -20.70 30.19
CA ALA A 243 -30.20 -19.30 30.36
C ALA A 243 -30.99 -18.76 29.17
N LYS A 244 -30.76 -19.30 27.97
CA LYS A 244 -31.51 -18.92 26.75
C LYS A 244 -32.89 -19.59 26.69
N GLU A 245 -33.06 -20.78 27.25
CA GLU A 245 -34.36 -21.47 27.33
C GLU A 245 -35.34 -20.81 28.32
N TRP A 246 -34.84 -19.97 29.24
CA TRP A 246 -35.64 -19.28 30.26
C TRP A 246 -36.06 -17.85 29.88
N ASN A 247 -35.51 -17.30 28.79
CA ASN A 247 -35.85 -15.97 28.25
C ASN A 247 -36.71 -16.10 26.99
#